data_AF-A0A8W8HP02-F1
#
_entry.id   AF-A0A8W8HP02-F1
#
_cell.length_a   1.000
_cell.length_b   1.000
_cell.length_c   1.000
_cell.angle_alpha   90.00
_cell.angle_beta   90.00
_cell.angle_gamma   90.00
#
_symmetry.space_group_name_H-M   'P 1'
#
loop_
_entity.id
_entity.type
_entity.pdbx_description
1 polymer ?
#
loop_
_entity_poly.entity_id
_entity_poly.type
_entity_poly.pdbx_seq_one_letter_code
_entity_poly.pdbx_strand_id
1 'polypeptide(L)'
;MEESLDVQELFFTNLQLLGFNVERMEAQVKIPFNKNMFDLPNRRGAEEILYFLFSRLHPVMCKEEFRNCWPIGDKQQEQMFRRVCNNWLSNINKEEPEAMLPRISPSLFLTPGGAKFYQLLYRFSRYVILQVSDKENGMKDSEKHRYPTLTPENKELADNMADTMIGCVIRGRNSFLYTSNEIVSLNRQWKDQSNEMVKEYRKLNKEIRDTELKIRDQIQKSSEMSAARGR
;
A
#
# COMPACT_ATOMS: atom_id res chain seq x y z
N MET A 1 5.52 -11.59 -28.79
CA MET A 1 4.31 -10.82 -28.44
C MET A 1 4.72 -9.90 -27.32
N GLU A 2 4.91 -8.62 -27.65
CA GLU A 2 5.21 -7.59 -26.66
C GLU A 2 3.91 -7.35 -25.89
N GLU A 3 3.75 -8.05 -24.77
CA GLU A 3 2.63 -7.83 -23.86
C GLU A 3 2.83 -6.42 -23.29
N SER A 4 2.15 -5.44 -23.88
CA SER A 4 2.24 -4.05 -23.46
C SER A 4 1.88 -3.99 -21.98
N LEU A 5 2.84 -3.62 -21.13
CA LEU A 5 2.65 -3.51 -19.68
C LEU A 5 1.38 -2.70 -19.39
N ASP A 6 0.43 -3.31 -18.67
CA ASP A 6 -0.80 -2.64 -18.26
C ASP A 6 -0.46 -1.57 -17.19
N VAL A 7 -0.26 -0.34 -17.65
CA VAL A 7 0.08 0.82 -16.81
C VAL A 7 -0.99 1.05 -15.74
N GLN A 8 -2.24 0.71 -16.02
CA GLN A 8 -3.35 0.88 -15.09
C GLN A 8 -3.20 -0.09 -13.92
N GLU A 9 -2.95 -1.36 -14.21
CA GLU A 9 -2.66 -2.39 -13.22
C GLU A 9 -1.41 -2.05 -12.39
N LEU A 10 -0.32 -1.61 -13.05
CA LEU A 10 0.92 -1.23 -12.38
C LEU A 10 0.73 -0.05 -11.43
N PHE A 11 0.05 1.01 -11.89
CA PHE A 11 -0.28 2.15 -11.05
C PHE A 11 -1.12 1.72 -9.83
N PHE A 12 -2.15 0.91 -10.05
CA PHE A 12 -3.06 0.49 -8.99
C PHE A 12 -2.37 -0.42 -7.98
N THR A 13 -1.54 -1.35 -8.45
CA THR A 13 -0.67 -2.18 -7.60
C THR A 13 0.24 -1.30 -6.75
N ASN A 14 0.85 -0.27 -7.33
CA ASN A 14 1.71 0.65 -6.58
C ASN A 14 0.97 1.36 -5.43
N LEU A 15 -0.29 1.74 -5.63
CA LEU A 15 -1.10 2.32 -4.56
C LEU A 15 -1.30 1.34 -3.40
N GLN A 16 -1.61 0.09 -3.70
CA GLN A 16 -1.79 -0.95 -2.69
C GLN A 16 -0.49 -1.22 -1.92
N LEU A 17 0.65 -1.28 -2.62
CA LEU A 17 1.97 -1.42 -2.00
C LEU A 17 2.32 -0.25 -1.08
N LEU A 18 1.87 0.96 -1.40
CA LEU A 18 2.02 2.15 -0.56
C LEU A 18 1.06 2.19 0.63
N GLY A 19 0.16 1.20 0.77
CA GLY A 19 -0.82 1.10 1.85
C GLY A 19 -2.15 1.79 1.57
N PHE A 20 -2.50 2.05 0.31
CA PHE A 20 -3.81 2.60 -0.04
C PHE A 20 -4.93 1.59 0.27
N ASN A 21 -5.81 1.93 1.20
CA ASN A 21 -6.93 1.07 1.58
C ASN A 21 -8.20 1.47 0.82
N VAL A 22 -8.55 0.70 -0.20
CA VAL A 22 -9.71 0.93 -1.09
C VAL A 22 -11.00 0.98 -0.28
N GLU A 23 -11.30 -0.05 0.51
CA GLU A 23 -12.57 -0.17 1.25
C GLU A 23 -12.82 1.04 2.16
N ARG A 24 -11.78 1.47 2.89
CA ARG A 24 -11.85 2.64 3.77
C ARG A 24 -12.10 3.93 2.98
N MET A 25 -11.42 4.10 1.85
CA MET A 25 -11.53 5.32 1.04
C MET A 25 -12.88 5.40 0.33
N GLU A 26 -13.39 4.28 -0.20
CA GLU A 26 -14.71 4.20 -0.80
C GLU A 26 -15.81 4.52 0.23
N ALA A 27 -15.68 4.02 1.46
CA ALA A 27 -16.62 4.34 2.54
C ALA A 27 -16.64 5.83 2.91
N GLN A 28 -15.50 6.52 2.79
CA GLN A 28 -15.38 7.94 3.14
C GLN A 28 -15.83 8.86 1.99
N VAL A 29 -15.37 8.60 0.78
CA VAL A 29 -15.52 9.51 -0.38
C VAL A 29 -16.70 9.12 -1.28
N LYS A 30 -17.22 7.89 -1.14
CA LYS A 30 -18.37 7.36 -1.90
C LYS A 30 -18.14 7.33 -3.42
N ILE A 31 -16.92 7.06 -3.84
CA ILE A 31 -16.54 6.82 -5.24
C ILE A 31 -15.77 5.50 -5.34
N PRO A 32 -15.86 4.75 -6.45
CA PRO A 32 -15.09 3.53 -6.62
C PRO A 32 -13.62 3.81 -6.93
N PHE A 33 -12.71 3.04 -6.33
CA PHE A 33 -11.28 3.03 -6.66
C PHE A 33 -10.88 1.69 -7.26
N ASN A 34 -10.51 1.70 -8.53
CA ASN A 34 -10.05 0.53 -9.27
C ASN A 34 -9.04 0.95 -10.33
N LYS A 35 -8.40 -0.02 -10.99
CA LYS A 35 -7.38 0.25 -12.01
C LYS A 35 -7.90 1.09 -13.19
N ASN A 36 -9.18 1.00 -13.52
CA ASN A 36 -9.84 1.69 -14.63
C ASN A 36 -10.48 3.05 -14.25
N MET A 37 -10.26 3.54 -13.02
CA MET A 37 -10.96 4.70 -12.46
C MET A 37 -10.71 6.04 -13.20
N PHE A 38 -9.75 6.08 -14.12
CA PHE A 38 -9.39 7.25 -14.93
C PHE A 38 -9.56 7.02 -16.44
N ASP A 39 -10.26 5.95 -16.85
CA ASP A 39 -10.62 5.74 -18.27
C ASP A 39 -11.53 6.87 -18.76
N LEU A 40 -12.34 7.41 -17.85
CA LEU A 40 -13.03 8.68 -17.98
C LEU A 40 -12.46 9.69 -16.98
N PRO A 41 -12.56 11.01 -17.25
CA PRO A 41 -12.09 12.02 -16.32
C PRO A 41 -12.73 11.91 -14.94
N ASN A 42 -11.91 11.72 -13.90
CA ASN A 42 -12.36 11.53 -12.53
C ASN A 42 -11.62 12.48 -11.58
N ARG A 43 -12.19 13.67 -11.37
CA ARG A 43 -11.55 14.72 -10.57
C ARG A 43 -11.39 14.33 -9.10
N ARG A 44 -12.48 13.87 -8.48
CA ARG A 44 -12.45 13.51 -7.06
C ARG A 44 -11.47 12.37 -6.79
N GLY A 45 -11.45 11.34 -7.64
CA GLY A 45 -10.48 10.26 -7.54
C GLY A 45 -9.03 10.78 -7.66
N ALA A 46 -8.77 11.69 -8.60
CA ALA A 46 -7.44 12.25 -8.79
C ALA A 46 -6.96 13.05 -7.57
N GLU A 47 -7.85 13.86 -6.99
CA GLU A 47 -7.58 14.64 -5.78
C GLU A 47 -7.15 13.76 -4.61
N GLU A 48 -7.93 12.70 -4.31
CA GLU A 48 -7.63 11.74 -3.23
C GLU A 48 -6.32 10.97 -3.49
N ILE A 49 -6.11 10.48 -4.71
CA ILE A 49 -4.91 9.73 -5.06
C ILE A 49 -3.65 10.61 -5.00
N LEU A 50 -3.72 11.84 -5.53
CA LEU A 50 -2.56 12.74 -5.50
C LEU A 50 -2.22 13.13 -4.07
N TYR A 51 -3.20 13.53 -3.26
CA TYR A 51 -2.96 13.88 -1.87
C TYR A 51 -2.38 12.68 -1.09
N PHE A 52 -2.93 11.47 -1.29
CA PHE A 52 -2.39 10.25 -0.72
C PHE A 52 -0.91 10.06 -1.08
N LEU A 53 -0.56 10.11 -2.37
CA LEU A 53 0.82 9.92 -2.84
C LEU A 53 1.79 10.94 -2.24
N PHE A 54 1.43 12.22 -2.20
CA PHE A 54 2.24 13.25 -1.54
C PHE A 54 2.36 13.02 -0.04
N SER A 55 1.27 12.60 0.62
CA SER A 55 1.28 12.31 2.05
C SER A 55 2.20 11.13 2.40
N ARG A 56 2.30 10.11 1.53
CA ARG A 56 3.24 9.00 1.68
C ARG A 56 4.68 9.41 1.38
N LEU A 57 4.89 10.25 0.38
CA LEU A 57 6.22 10.74 0.01
C LEU A 57 6.88 11.56 1.13
N HIS A 58 6.13 12.55 1.65
CA HIS A 58 6.62 13.46 2.67
C HIS A 58 5.48 13.99 3.56
N PRO A 59 5.13 13.29 4.66
CA PRO A 59 3.95 13.63 5.48
C PRO A 59 3.92 15.05 6.03
N VAL A 60 5.07 15.59 6.45
CA VAL A 60 5.17 16.94 7.06
C VAL A 60 4.94 18.02 6.00
N MET A 61 5.80 18.07 4.97
CA MET A 61 5.65 18.97 3.82
C MET A 61 4.25 18.86 3.17
N CYS A 62 3.66 17.67 3.05
CA CYS A 62 2.31 17.52 2.51
C CYS A 62 1.27 18.31 3.32
N LYS A 63 1.32 18.25 4.65
CA LYS A 63 0.41 19.04 5.51
C LYS A 63 0.63 20.54 5.36
N GLU A 64 1.85 20.98 5.11
CA GLU A 64 2.20 22.40 4.96
C GLU A 64 1.75 22.94 3.61
N GLU A 65 2.14 22.27 2.52
CA GLU A 65 1.84 22.66 1.14
C GLU A 65 0.34 22.66 0.85
N PHE A 66 -0.39 21.68 1.38
CA PHE A 66 -1.83 21.53 1.14
C PHE A 66 -2.70 22.18 2.23
N ARG A 67 -2.11 22.85 3.24
CA ARG A 67 -2.82 23.42 4.40
C ARG A 67 -4.07 24.24 4.05
N ASN A 68 -4.00 25.02 2.98
CA ASN A 68 -5.04 25.97 2.59
C ASN A 68 -5.95 25.47 1.47
N CYS A 69 -5.69 24.28 0.92
CA CYS A 69 -6.42 23.73 -0.22
C CYS A 69 -6.85 22.28 -0.06
N TRP A 70 -6.61 21.67 1.11
CA TRP A 70 -7.07 20.33 1.45
C TRP A 70 -7.74 20.28 2.84
N PRO A 71 -8.92 19.65 2.97
CA PRO A 71 -9.74 19.08 1.90
C PRO A 71 -10.37 20.16 1.01
N ILE A 72 -10.57 19.85 -0.27
CA ILE A 72 -11.16 20.77 -1.25
C ILE A 72 -12.66 20.93 -0.98
N GLY A 73 -13.08 22.13 -0.61
CA GLY A 73 -14.48 22.52 -0.42
C GLY A 73 -15.01 23.51 -1.46
N ASP A 74 -14.12 24.28 -2.11
CA ASP A 74 -14.51 25.27 -3.12
C ASP A 74 -13.57 25.32 -4.35
N LYS A 75 -13.97 26.10 -5.36
CA LYS A 75 -13.26 26.24 -6.63
C LYS A 75 -11.91 26.97 -6.50
N GLN A 76 -11.73 27.81 -5.48
CA GLN A 76 -10.46 28.50 -5.23
C GLN A 76 -9.43 27.52 -4.66
N GLN A 77 -9.85 26.70 -3.69
CA GLN A 77 -9.07 25.60 -3.14
C GLN A 77 -8.72 24.58 -4.22
N GLU A 78 -9.67 24.22 -5.09
CA GLU A 78 -9.43 23.32 -6.22
C GLU A 78 -8.32 23.84 -7.16
N GLN A 79 -8.32 25.14 -7.46
CA GLN A 79 -7.27 25.77 -8.28
C GLN A 79 -5.91 25.77 -7.56
N MET A 80 -5.92 26.10 -6.27
CA MET A 80 -4.70 26.10 -5.45
C MET A 80 -4.11 24.69 -5.34
N PHE A 81 -4.95 23.68 -5.10
CA PHE A 81 -4.54 22.28 -5.02
C PHE A 81 -3.81 21.84 -6.30
N ARG A 82 -4.41 22.09 -7.47
CA ARG A 82 -3.75 21.77 -8.76
C ARG A 82 -2.42 22.48 -8.94
N ARG A 83 -2.32 23.74 -8.51
CA ARG A 83 -1.07 24.51 -8.59
C ARG A 83 0.00 23.91 -7.71
N VAL A 84 -0.34 23.53 -6.47
CA VAL A 84 0.57 22.83 -5.54
C VAL A 84 1.04 21.51 -6.16
N CYS A 85 0.13 20.67 -6.66
CA CYS A 85 0.50 19.41 -7.32
C CYS A 85 1.47 19.63 -8.49
N ASN A 86 1.16 20.57 -9.39
CA ASN A 86 1.98 20.84 -10.56
C ASN A 86 3.38 21.36 -10.17
N ASN A 87 3.45 22.28 -9.21
CA ASN A 87 4.70 22.85 -8.73
C ASN A 87 5.57 21.78 -8.06
N TRP A 88 5.01 21.01 -7.13
CA TRP A 88 5.76 20.02 -6.38
C TRP A 88 6.32 18.94 -7.30
N LEU A 89 5.50 18.36 -8.19
CA LEU A 89 6.00 17.36 -9.13
C LEU A 89 7.05 17.94 -10.10
N SER A 90 6.91 19.21 -10.48
CA SER A 90 7.91 19.88 -11.32
C SER A 90 9.24 20.10 -10.57
N ASN A 91 9.19 20.38 -9.27
CA ASN A 91 10.38 20.52 -8.44
C ASN A 91 11.08 19.18 -8.24
N ILE A 92 10.33 18.08 -8.02
CA ILE A 92 10.89 16.71 -7.97
C ILE A 92 11.70 16.44 -9.25
N ASN A 93 11.14 16.74 -10.43
CA ASN A 93 11.85 16.55 -11.70
C ASN A 93 13.11 17.42 -11.87
N LYS A 94 13.21 18.57 -11.18
CA LYS A 94 14.38 19.45 -11.23
C LYS A 94 15.47 19.00 -10.26
N GLU A 95 15.07 18.59 -9.06
CA GLU A 95 15.99 18.21 -7.99
C GLU A 95 16.48 16.76 -8.16
N GLU A 96 15.62 15.89 -8.71
CA GLU A 96 15.89 14.46 -8.86
C GLU A 96 15.56 14.00 -10.29
N PRO A 97 16.48 14.19 -11.26
CA PRO A 97 16.29 13.76 -12.65
C PRO A 97 15.98 12.25 -12.79
N GLU A 98 16.49 11.43 -11.86
CA GLU A 98 16.25 9.99 -11.78
C GLU A 98 14.79 9.62 -11.44
N ALA A 99 13.98 10.58 -10.97
CA ALA A 99 12.55 10.37 -10.78
C ALA A 99 11.82 10.08 -12.10
N MET A 100 12.37 10.56 -13.24
CA MET A 100 11.89 10.31 -14.59
C MET A 100 10.37 10.57 -14.74
N LEU A 101 9.82 11.60 -14.07
CA LEU A 101 8.41 11.94 -14.21
C LEU A 101 8.18 12.55 -15.59
N PRO A 102 7.03 12.27 -16.24
CA PRO A 102 6.74 12.86 -17.54
C PRO A 102 6.60 14.38 -17.43
N ARG A 103 6.72 15.09 -18.56
CA ARG A 103 6.49 16.54 -18.59
C ARG A 103 5.07 16.86 -18.11
N ILE A 104 4.98 17.73 -17.11
CA ILE A 104 3.75 17.98 -16.38
C ILE A 104 3.09 19.25 -16.90
N SER A 105 1.99 19.08 -17.64
CA SER A 105 1.16 20.20 -18.07
C SER A 105 0.07 20.49 -17.01
N PRO A 106 -0.16 21.75 -16.62
CA PRO A 106 -1.28 22.12 -15.76
C PRO A 106 -2.64 21.64 -16.27
N SER A 107 -2.81 21.54 -17.60
CA SER A 107 -4.05 21.07 -18.23
C SER A 107 -4.40 19.63 -17.89
N LEU A 108 -3.41 18.80 -17.54
CA LEU A 108 -3.61 17.40 -17.19
C LEU A 108 -4.43 17.25 -15.90
N PHE A 109 -4.37 18.24 -14.99
CA PHE A 109 -5.14 18.25 -13.75
C PHE A 109 -6.55 18.85 -13.90
N LEU A 110 -6.86 19.53 -15.01
CA LEU A 110 -8.21 20.05 -15.27
C LEU A 110 -9.18 18.92 -15.67
N THR A 111 -8.64 17.93 -16.38
CA THR A 111 -9.36 16.76 -16.88
C THR A 111 -8.52 15.52 -16.58
N PRO A 112 -8.44 15.09 -15.30
CA PRO A 112 -7.58 13.98 -14.90
C PRO A 112 -8.16 12.65 -15.38
N GLY A 113 -7.64 12.17 -16.49
CA GLY A 113 -8.10 10.97 -17.18
C GLY A 113 -7.22 10.60 -18.37
N GLY A 114 -7.41 9.40 -18.88
CA GLY A 114 -6.75 8.87 -20.07
C GLY A 114 -5.27 8.51 -19.88
N ALA A 115 -4.67 8.02 -20.98
CA ALA A 115 -3.34 7.41 -20.96
C ALA A 115 -2.22 8.30 -20.39
N LYS A 116 -2.24 9.60 -20.68
CA LYS A 116 -1.23 10.54 -20.17
C LYS A 116 -1.32 10.69 -18.65
N PHE A 117 -2.53 10.66 -18.09
CA PHE A 117 -2.72 10.77 -16.65
C PHE A 117 -2.30 9.48 -15.93
N TYR A 118 -2.66 8.32 -16.48
CA TYR A 118 -2.14 7.03 -15.97
C TYR A 118 -0.62 6.97 -15.99
N GLN A 119 0.03 7.42 -17.05
CA GLN A 119 1.49 7.46 -17.12
C GLN A 119 2.11 8.37 -16.05
N LEU A 120 1.52 9.55 -15.80
CA LEU A 120 1.94 10.42 -14.70
C LEU A 120 1.80 9.70 -13.35
N LEU A 121 0.63 9.14 -13.07
CA LEU A 121 0.35 8.49 -11.79
C LEU A 121 1.22 7.25 -11.56
N TYR A 122 1.46 6.44 -12.60
CA TYR A 122 2.36 5.30 -12.54
C TYR A 122 3.80 5.72 -12.22
N ARG A 123 4.34 6.70 -12.95
CA ARG A 123 5.71 7.20 -12.74
C ARG A 123 5.85 7.83 -11.35
N PHE A 124 4.86 8.61 -10.93
CA PHE A 124 4.86 9.23 -9.62
C PHE A 124 4.72 8.19 -8.50
N SER A 125 3.78 7.25 -8.58
CA SER A 125 3.63 6.22 -7.55
C SER A 125 4.85 5.32 -7.44
N ARG A 126 5.50 4.98 -8.56
CA ARG A 126 6.78 4.26 -8.57
C ARG A 126 7.87 5.06 -7.86
N TYR A 127 7.98 6.36 -8.15
CA TYR A 127 8.92 7.23 -7.46
C TYR A 127 8.67 7.25 -5.94
N VAL A 128 7.41 7.37 -5.51
CA VAL A 128 7.05 7.33 -4.09
C VAL A 128 7.43 5.99 -3.45
N ILE A 129 7.19 4.85 -4.13
CA ILE A 129 7.62 3.53 -3.62
C ILE A 129 9.12 3.48 -3.36
N LEU A 130 9.94 3.96 -4.30
CA LEU A 130 11.39 3.94 -4.16
C LEU A 130 11.82 4.79 -2.95
N GLN A 131 11.29 6.00 -2.84
CA GLN A 131 11.60 6.92 -1.73
C GLN A 131 11.15 6.38 -0.36
N VAL A 132 9.98 5.75 -0.31
CA VAL A 132 9.44 5.18 0.93
C VAL A 132 10.18 3.90 1.31
N SER A 133 10.51 3.05 0.34
CA SER A 133 11.27 1.80 0.59
C SER A 133 12.65 2.10 1.16
N ASP A 134 13.32 3.13 0.67
CA ASP A 134 14.60 3.60 1.21
C ASP A 134 14.46 4.06 2.67
N LYS A 135 13.41 4.81 3.00
CA LYS A 135 13.17 5.37 4.34
C LYS A 135 12.69 4.33 5.36
N GLU A 136 11.73 3.49 4.98
CA GLU A 136 11.05 2.57 5.90
C GLU A 136 11.80 1.23 6.06
N ASN A 137 12.44 0.73 5.01
CA ASN A 137 13.11 -0.58 5.04
C ASN A 137 14.64 -0.50 5.16
N GLY A 138 15.20 0.72 5.18
CA GLY A 138 16.64 0.93 5.33
C GLY A 138 17.47 0.26 4.23
N MET A 139 16.95 0.27 2.98
CA MET A 139 17.65 -0.32 1.84
C MET A 139 19.06 0.27 1.74
N LYS A 140 20.07 -0.60 1.79
CA LYS A 140 21.45 -0.16 1.60
C LYS A 140 21.62 0.32 0.17
N ASP A 141 22.50 1.30 -0.03
CA ASP A 141 22.79 1.83 -1.37
C ASP A 141 23.26 0.75 -2.37
N SER A 142 23.84 -0.34 -1.88
CA SER A 142 24.22 -1.55 -2.63
C SER A 142 23.05 -2.41 -3.11
N GLU A 143 21.88 -2.30 -2.47
CA GLU A 143 20.66 -3.07 -2.77
C GLU A 143 19.75 -2.31 -3.73
N LYS A 144 20.01 -1.01 -3.93
CA LYS A 144 19.30 -0.17 -4.88
C LYS A 144 19.65 -0.59 -6.29
N HIS A 145 18.66 -1.08 -7.03
CA HIS A 145 18.81 -1.35 -8.45
C HIS A 145 18.94 -0.02 -9.19
N ARG A 146 20.18 0.42 -9.45
CA ARG A 146 20.46 1.58 -10.28
C ARG A 146 20.31 1.18 -11.74
N TYR A 147 19.53 1.96 -12.47
CA TYR A 147 19.48 1.82 -13.92
C TYR A 147 20.81 2.29 -14.48
N PRO A 148 21.45 1.51 -15.35
CA PRO A 148 22.70 1.93 -15.92
C PRO A 148 22.44 3.11 -16.89
N THR A 149 23.23 4.17 -16.78
CA THR A 149 23.09 5.36 -17.62
C THR A 149 23.79 5.14 -18.95
N LEU A 150 23.07 5.29 -20.06
CA LEU A 150 23.66 5.29 -21.39
C LEU A 150 24.39 6.61 -21.64
N THR A 151 25.68 6.52 -21.92
CA THR A 151 26.55 7.63 -22.31
C THR A 151 27.13 7.37 -23.70
N PRO A 152 27.66 8.39 -24.40
CA PRO A 152 28.31 8.18 -25.69
C PRO A 152 29.42 7.13 -25.66
N GLU A 153 30.13 7.02 -24.54
CA GLU A 153 31.29 6.13 -24.35
C GLU A 153 30.90 4.66 -24.12
N ASN A 154 29.70 4.40 -23.58
CA ASN A 154 29.24 3.05 -23.26
C ASN A 154 28.12 2.55 -24.17
N LYS A 155 27.78 3.32 -25.22
CA LYS A 155 26.67 3.02 -26.13
C LYS A 155 26.78 1.66 -26.80
N GLU A 156 28.01 1.21 -27.08
CA GLU A 156 28.27 -0.12 -27.66
C GLU A 156 27.91 -1.27 -26.71
N LEU A 157 27.81 -1.00 -25.40
CA LEU A 157 27.44 -1.98 -24.37
C LEU A 157 25.94 -1.99 -24.07
N ALA A 158 25.13 -1.21 -24.79
CA ALA A 158 23.70 -1.03 -24.49
C ALA A 158 22.95 -2.37 -24.39
N ASP A 159 23.18 -3.28 -25.33
CA ASP A 159 22.53 -4.60 -25.34
C ASP A 159 22.96 -5.45 -24.13
N ASN A 160 24.27 -5.48 -23.82
CA ASN A 160 24.79 -6.19 -22.65
C ASN A 160 24.24 -5.61 -21.33
N MET A 161 24.09 -4.29 -21.25
CA MET A 161 23.49 -3.60 -20.11
C MET A 161 22.01 -3.97 -19.96
N ALA A 162 21.27 -4.02 -21.07
CA ALA A 162 19.87 -4.44 -21.08
C ALA A 162 19.72 -5.90 -20.62
N ASP A 163 20.51 -6.82 -21.17
CA ASP A 163 20.51 -8.24 -20.80
C ASP A 163 20.86 -8.45 -19.32
N THR A 164 21.86 -7.71 -18.83
CA THR A 164 22.25 -7.75 -17.41
C THR A 164 21.10 -7.27 -16.52
N MET A 165 20.42 -6.19 -16.90
CA MET A 165 19.26 -5.67 -16.17
C MET A 165 18.10 -6.66 -16.16
N ILE A 166 17.79 -7.28 -17.31
CA ILE A 166 16.78 -8.33 -17.41
C ILE A 166 17.13 -9.50 -16.48
N GLY A 167 18.38 -9.96 -16.49
CA GLY A 167 18.86 -11.03 -15.61
C GLY A 167 18.76 -10.68 -14.12
N CYS A 168 19.07 -9.44 -13.73
CA CYS A 168 18.89 -8.95 -12.36
C CYS A 168 17.41 -8.93 -11.95
N VAL A 169 16.54 -8.41 -12.81
CA VAL A 169 15.08 -8.37 -12.57
C VAL A 169 14.50 -9.79 -12.42
N ILE A 170 14.90 -10.73 -13.28
CA ILE A 170 14.44 -12.13 -13.20
C ILE A 170 14.87 -12.76 -11.87
N ARG A 171 16.13 -12.59 -11.47
CA ARG A 171 16.64 -13.11 -10.19
C ARG A 171 15.91 -12.49 -8.99
N GLY A 172 15.77 -11.17 -8.98
CA GLY A 172 15.04 -10.46 -7.94
C GLY A 172 13.59 -10.93 -7.83
N ARG A 173 12.89 -11.08 -8.97
CA ARG A 173 11.52 -11.59 -9.02
C ARG A 173 11.42 -13.02 -8.48
N ASN A 174 12.32 -13.91 -8.88
CA ASN A 174 12.31 -15.29 -8.39
C ASN A 174 12.52 -15.36 -6.87
N SER A 175 13.47 -14.58 -6.35
CA SER A 175 13.71 -14.50 -4.91
C SER A 175 12.48 -13.94 -4.17
N PHE A 176 11.89 -12.86 -4.68
CA PHE A 176 10.68 -12.27 -4.11
C PHE A 176 9.50 -13.26 -4.10
N LEU A 177 9.26 -13.98 -5.20
CA LEU A 177 8.18 -14.95 -5.31
C LEU A 177 8.38 -16.12 -4.35
N TYR A 178 9.61 -16.61 -4.23
CA TYR A 178 9.95 -17.66 -3.27
C TYR A 178 9.63 -17.22 -1.84
N THR A 179 10.19 -16.09 -1.40
CA THR A 179 9.96 -15.55 -0.05
C THR A 179 8.48 -15.23 0.20
N SER A 180 7.78 -14.66 -0.78
CA SER A 180 6.35 -14.33 -0.65
C SER A 180 5.49 -15.60 -0.47
N ASN A 181 5.75 -16.64 -1.26
CA ASN A 181 5.05 -17.92 -1.12
C ASN A 181 5.32 -18.57 0.24
N GLU A 182 6.57 -18.50 0.72
CA GLU A 182 6.93 -19.00 2.05
C GLU A 182 6.20 -18.24 3.16
N ILE A 183 6.18 -16.91 3.11
CA ILE A 183 5.46 -16.06 4.08
C ILE A 183 3.97 -16.38 4.08
N VAL A 184 3.34 -16.53 2.91
CA VAL A 184 1.91 -16.87 2.81
C VAL A 184 1.64 -18.25 3.42
N SER A 185 2.51 -19.24 3.16
CA SER A 185 2.42 -20.57 3.75
C SER A 185 2.52 -20.52 5.28
N LEU A 186 3.51 -19.81 5.83
CA LEU A 186 3.70 -19.64 7.27
C LEU A 186 2.51 -18.91 7.91
N ASN A 187 2.02 -17.83 7.29
CA ASN A 187 0.85 -17.11 7.78
C ASN A 187 -0.40 -18.01 7.83
N ARG A 188 -0.59 -18.89 6.85
CA ARG A 188 -1.67 -19.87 6.87
C ARG A 188 -1.52 -20.84 8.03
N GLN A 189 -0.32 -21.38 8.25
CA GLN A 189 -0.04 -22.28 9.38
C GLN A 189 -0.28 -21.59 10.72
N TRP A 190 0.17 -20.35 10.91
CA TRP A 190 -0.09 -19.58 12.13
C TRP A 190 -1.57 -19.32 12.35
N LYS A 191 -2.32 -19.03 11.28
CA LYS A 191 -3.77 -18.87 11.37
C LYS A 191 -4.46 -20.16 11.81
N ASP A 192 -4.06 -21.30 11.25
CA ASP A 192 -4.61 -22.61 11.60
C ASP A 192 -4.30 -22.96 13.06
N GLN A 193 -3.04 -22.77 13.50
CA GLN A 193 -2.65 -22.96 14.91
C GLN A 193 -3.41 -22.04 15.85
N SER A 194 -3.56 -20.75 15.50
CA SER A 194 -4.35 -19.80 16.29
C SER A 194 -5.80 -20.26 16.44
N ASN A 195 -6.40 -20.79 15.38
CA ASN A 195 -7.77 -21.30 15.43
C ASN A 195 -7.89 -22.52 16.35
N GLU A 196 -6.94 -23.45 16.31
CA GLU A 196 -6.93 -24.62 17.20
C GLU A 196 -6.76 -24.20 18.68
N MET A 197 -5.84 -23.28 18.98
CA MET A 197 -5.70 -22.75 20.34
C MET A 197 -6.98 -22.08 20.84
N VAL A 198 -7.70 -21.34 19.99
CA VAL A 198 -9.00 -20.75 20.36
C VAL A 198 -10.03 -21.83 20.66
N LYS A 199 -10.06 -22.95 19.92
CA LYS A 199 -10.96 -24.07 20.20
C LYS A 199 -10.63 -24.72 21.54
N GLU A 200 -9.36 -25.00 21.81
CA GLU A 200 -8.91 -25.58 23.07
C GLU A 200 -9.23 -24.67 24.25
N TYR A 201 -8.95 -23.37 24.13
CA TYR A 201 -9.28 -22.39 25.15
C TYR A 201 -10.79 -22.37 25.48
N ARG A 202 -11.65 -22.40 24.45
CA ARG A 202 -13.10 -22.47 24.63
C ARG A 202 -13.54 -23.77 25.32
N LYS A 203 -12.91 -24.90 24.99
CA LYS A 203 -13.17 -26.21 25.61
C LYS A 203 -12.78 -26.19 27.09
N LEU A 204 -11.55 -25.77 27.42
CA LEU A 204 -11.07 -25.69 28.81
C LEU A 204 -11.95 -24.76 29.66
N ASN A 205 -12.35 -23.61 29.13
CA ASN A 205 -13.29 -22.72 29.83
C ASN A 205 -14.68 -23.33 30.05
N LYS A 206 -15.11 -24.25 29.19
CA LYS A 206 -16.35 -25.01 29.44
C LYS A 206 -16.12 -26.02 30.56
N GLU A 207 -15.03 -26.78 30.51
CA GLU A 207 -14.69 -27.78 31.52
C GLU A 207 -14.49 -27.18 32.92
N ILE A 208 -13.85 -26.01 33.02
CA ILE A 208 -13.73 -25.25 34.28
C ILE A 208 -15.13 -24.93 34.83
N ARG A 209 -16.00 -24.31 34.02
CA ARG A 209 -17.38 -23.95 34.43
C ARG A 209 -18.18 -25.17 34.88
N ASP A 210 -18.13 -26.27 34.12
CA ASP A 210 -18.84 -27.50 34.44
C ASP A 210 -18.31 -28.12 35.75
N THR A 211 -17.01 -28.02 36.00
CA THR A 211 -16.37 -28.53 37.22
C THR A 211 -16.71 -27.68 38.44
N GLU A 212 -16.69 -26.35 38.31
CA GLU A 212 -17.14 -25.42 39.36
C GLU A 212 -18.60 -25.65 39.75
N LEU A 213 -19.49 -25.91 38.78
CA LEU A 213 -20.89 -26.26 39.04
C LEU A 213 -20.99 -27.56 39.85
N LYS A 214 -20.28 -28.62 39.46
CA LYS A 214 -20.25 -29.88 40.22
C LYS A 214 -19.75 -29.69 41.65
N ILE A 215 -18.72 -28.87 41.86
CA ILE A 215 -18.20 -28.55 43.19
C ILE A 215 -19.29 -27.85 44.02
N ARG A 216 -19.98 -26.85 43.46
CA ARG A 216 -21.09 -26.17 44.17
C ARG A 216 -22.20 -27.14 44.55
N ASP A 217 -22.63 -28.01 43.64
CA ASP A 217 -23.67 -29.02 43.89
C ASP A 217 -23.25 -29.99 45.00
N GLN A 218 -21.98 -30.42 45.03
CA GLN A 218 -21.45 -31.28 46.08
C GLN A 218 -21.41 -30.60 47.44
N ILE A 219 -20.99 -29.33 47.50
CA ILE A 219 -21.00 -28.52 48.72
C ILE A 219 -22.43 -28.41 49.25
N GLN A 220 -23.39 -28.11 48.38
CA GLN A 220 -24.80 -28.00 48.74
C GLN A 220 -25.33 -29.32 49.31
N LYS A 221 -25.13 -30.45 48.61
CA LYS A 221 -25.56 -31.77 49.09
C LYS A 221 -24.93 -32.15 50.42
N SER A 222 -23.64 -31.85 50.62
CA SER A 222 -22.95 -32.08 51.90
C SER A 222 -23.55 -31.25 53.02
N SER A 223 -23.93 -29.99 52.75
CA SER A 223 -24.57 -29.11 53.73
C SER A 223 -25.96 -29.63 54.15
N GLU A 224 -26.75 -30.10 53.19
CA GLU A 224 -28.08 -30.67 53.41
C GLU A 224 -28.01 -31.98 54.22
N MET A 225 -27.05 -32.86 53.92
CA MET A 225 -26.84 -34.10 54.69
C MET A 225 -26.38 -33.84 56.13
N SER A 226 -25.49 -32.86 56.35
CA SER A 226 -25.09 -32.46 57.71
C SER A 226 -26.25 -31.87 58.50
N ALA A 227 -27.10 -31.07 57.87
CA ALA A 227 -28.32 -30.53 58.49
C ALA A 227 -29.35 -31.62 58.83
N ALA A 228 -29.43 -32.69 58.05
CA ALA A 228 -30.31 -33.83 58.30
C ALA A 228 -29.80 -34.76 59.41
N ARG A 229 -28.49 -34.86 59.64
CA ARG A 229 -27.89 -35.66 60.73
C ARG A 229 -27.89 -34.98 62.10
N GLY A 230 -28.11 -33.66 62.14
CA GLY A 230 -28.17 -32.85 63.37
C GLY A 230 -29.57 -32.70 63.96
N ARG A 231 -30.58 -33.41 63.43
CA ARG A 231 -31.95 -33.53 63.98
C ARG A 231 -32.19 -34.97 64.41
#